data_AF-A0A261SJM6-F1
#
_entry.id   AF-A0A261SJM6-F1
#
_cell.length_a   1.000
_cell.length_b   1.000
_cell.length_c   1.000
_cell.angle_alpha   90.00
_cell.angle_beta   90.00
_cell.angle_gamma   90.00
#
_symmetry.space_group_name_H-M   'P 1'
#
loop_
_entity.id
_entity.type
_entity.pdbx_description
1 polymer ?
#
loop_
_entity_poly.entity_id
_entity_poly.type
_entity_poly.pdbx_seq_one_letter_code
_entity_poly.pdbx_strand_id
1 'polypeptide(L)'
;MAKDTAQDGREIEVLGTCMTQPDIDAQHEHNIPPALVWSYAQEEALVGVSAQHAGDKCYRLLPDAEDRARRIAARYAGLYFKSAKKSAGKVQFYWPALAAFVVKDIVEAYRFDREDVLEGGWHTAARTSLIPSVVSEGMSGASPYAHAMRVYAALAKGNLWLYMDIYPWLYFFLRFGMNKDGSLNEARLRDHVTKRKATEYQQQSRAAVEQLPFGRPWFNRQQARQAQDPVYKRASQYFDTQPAWGGMDGGYGAHTAAAYQAHNYVKANIPRDGDNYLLPVSKYWSKFREAFYVLDEARRELTRIAQDGAAFARLEKVAQFPVTAEIQKTYDYLIAESREGRPAGKASIQLNELKTIAVQEQINILQPLIYDDKKLKETMDMNHRFARASRGLMTTRYRVIYSAAPSTDDAELQTVFDPPSGFWSGAWDGLRNHQQSLPDPKDRMKYVEQIARDFHRLMQTKRSYMDGELQKIWGWGDENKDE
;
A
#
# COMPACT_ATOMS: atom_id res chain seq x y z
N MET A 1 -27.50 6.71 16.00
CA MET A 1 -27.93 6.14 14.71
C MET A 1 -28.61 7.25 13.93
N ALA A 2 -27.98 7.76 12.89
CA ALA A 2 -28.59 8.59 11.86
C ALA A 2 -28.30 7.89 10.52
N LYS A 3 -29.34 7.61 9.74
CA LYS A 3 -29.21 7.19 8.34
C LYS A 3 -28.92 8.46 7.54
N ASP A 4 -27.67 8.86 7.45
CA ASP A 4 -27.27 9.90 6.50
C ASP A 4 -26.94 9.26 5.16
N THR A 5 -27.98 8.92 4.41
CA THR A 5 -27.91 8.96 2.95
C THR A 5 -27.96 10.44 2.57
N ALA A 6 -26.87 10.97 2.03
CA ALA A 6 -26.93 12.24 1.29
C ALA A 6 -28.01 12.11 0.20
N GLN A 7 -28.85 13.14 0.04
CA GLN A 7 -30.02 13.16 -0.86
C GLN A 7 -29.68 12.99 -2.36
N ASP A 8 -28.41 12.80 -2.73
CA ASP A 8 -27.92 12.67 -4.09
C ASP A 8 -27.38 11.27 -4.45
N GLY A 9 -27.59 10.27 -3.59
CA GLY A 9 -27.11 8.91 -3.83
C GLY A 9 -25.60 8.74 -3.64
N ARG A 10 -24.89 9.73 -3.06
CA ARG A 10 -23.53 9.55 -2.56
C ARG A 10 -23.58 8.78 -1.25
N GLU A 11 -23.52 7.45 -1.37
CA GLU A 11 -23.24 6.58 -0.23
C GLU A 11 -21.87 6.95 0.34
N ILE A 12 -21.90 7.48 1.56
CA ILE A 12 -20.75 7.80 2.39
C ILE A 12 -19.88 6.54 2.45
N GLU A 13 -18.67 6.60 1.88
CA GLU A 13 -17.61 5.64 2.20
C GLU A 13 -17.17 5.95 3.64
N VAL A 14 -17.94 5.41 4.59
CA VAL A 14 -17.86 5.78 6.01
C VAL A 14 -16.40 5.56 6.53
N LEU A 15 -16.01 6.29 7.59
CA LEU A 15 -15.37 5.78 8.84
C LEU A 15 -14.07 6.46 9.29
N GLY A 16 -14.21 7.65 9.84
CA GLY A 16 -13.58 7.97 11.11
C GLY A 16 -14.59 8.77 11.94
N THR A 17 -14.46 8.70 13.27
CA THR A 17 -15.41 9.28 14.20
C THR A 17 -15.70 10.74 13.87
N CYS A 18 -16.96 11.15 13.97
CA CYS A 18 -17.28 12.56 13.98
C CYS A 18 -16.82 13.08 15.33
N MET A 19 -15.72 13.84 15.36
CA MET A 19 -15.28 14.48 16.59
C MET A 19 -16.35 15.51 16.98
N THR A 20 -17.07 15.23 18.07
CA THR A 20 -18.07 16.15 18.60
C THR A 20 -17.46 17.28 19.43
N GLN A 21 -16.16 17.22 19.74
CA GLN A 21 -15.47 18.19 20.59
C GLN A 21 -14.01 18.41 20.11
N PRO A 22 -13.66 19.59 19.57
CA PRO A 22 -12.28 19.92 19.19
C PRO A 22 -11.43 20.50 20.35
N ASP A 23 -12.03 20.85 21.49
CA ASP A 23 -11.34 21.49 22.60
C ASP A 23 -10.62 20.50 23.53
N ILE A 24 -9.32 20.75 23.77
CA ILE A 24 -8.42 19.97 24.63
C ILE A 24 -8.82 20.00 26.12
N ASP A 25 -9.60 21.00 26.54
CA ASP A 25 -9.93 21.29 27.95
C ASP A 25 -11.20 20.59 28.44
N ALA A 26 -11.93 19.90 27.57
CA ALA A 26 -13.04 19.03 27.97
C ALA A 26 -12.51 17.64 28.35
N GLN A 27 -11.67 17.57 29.38
CA GLN A 27 -11.25 16.28 29.93
C GLN A 27 -12.46 15.56 30.54
N HIS A 28 -12.90 14.49 29.90
CA HIS A 28 -13.78 13.50 30.51
C HIS A 28 -12.96 12.24 30.78
N GLU A 29 -12.86 11.86 32.05
CA GLU A 29 -12.32 10.56 32.43
C GLU A 29 -13.35 9.48 32.09
N HIS A 30 -13.04 8.65 31.09
CA HIS A 30 -13.83 7.47 30.78
C HIS A 30 -13.06 6.21 31.17
N ASN A 31 -13.68 5.36 31.98
CA ASN A 31 -13.21 4.01 32.24
C ASN A 31 -13.49 3.13 31.02
N ILE A 32 -12.47 2.92 30.19
CA ILE A 32 -12.56 2.09 28.99
C ILE A 32 -12.15 0.65 29.36
N PRO A 33 -13.02 -0.36 29.15
CA PRO A 33 -12.64 -1.76 29.29
C PRO A 33 -11.41 -2.08 28.42
N PRO A 34 -10.42 -2.86 28.92
CA PRO A 34 -9.21 -3.19 28.16
C PRO A 34 -9.46 -3.75 26.75
N ALA A 35 -10.55 -4.50 26.56
CA ALA A 35 -10.97 -5.04 25.26
C ALA A 35 -11.30 -3.93 24.24
N LEU A 36 -11.84 -2.81 24.69
CA LEU A 36 -12.21 -1.69 23.82
C LEU A 36 -11.03 -0.76 23.50
N VAL A 37 -9.93 -0.82 24.26
CA VAL A 37 -8.74 0.00 24.00
C VAL A 37 -8.14 -0.32 22.63
N TRP A 38 -8.27 -1.56 22.17
CA TRP A 38 -7.87 -1.92 20.82
C TRP A 38 -8.73 -1.23 19.75
N SER A 39 -10.03 -1.04 20.00
CA SER A 39 -10.91 -0.31 19.07
C SER A 39 -10.42 1.12 18.85
N TYR A 40 -9.93 1.79 19.91
CA TYR A 40 -9.34 3.12 19.81
C TYR A 40 -8.03 3.12 19.02
N ALA A 41 -7.18 2.11 19.18
CA ALA A 41 -5.97 1.99 18.38
C ALA A 41 -6.26 1.76 16.89
N GLN A 42 -7.31 0.97 16.60
CA GLN A 42 -7.78 0.76 15.22
C GLN A 42 -8.36 2.05 14.62
N GLU A 43 -9.16 2.78 15.40
CA GLU A 43 -9.74 4.06 15.01
C GLU A 43 -8.65 5.11 14.74
N GLU A 44 -7.63 5.16 15.58
CA GLU A 44 -6.49 6.06 15.35
C GLU A 44 -5.83 5.76 14.00
N ALA A 45 -5.63 4.48 13.67
CA ALA A 45 -5.03 4.10 12.39
C ALA A 45 -5.91 4.55 11.22
N LEU A 46 -7.23 4.37 11.33
CA LEU A 46 -8.20 4.85 10.34
C LEU A 46 -8.13 6.36 10.15
N VAL A 47 -8.10 7.12 11.24
CA VAL A 47 -7.92 8.59 11.21
C VAL A 47 -6.62 8.96 10.50
N GLY A 48 -5.53 8.22 10.74
CA GLY A 48 -4.24 8.44 10.11
C GLY A 48 -4.24 8.44 8.58
N VAL A 49 -5.15 7.67 7.97
CA VAL A 49 -5.30 7.58 6.51
C VAL A 49 -6.58 8.26 6.00
N SER A 50 -7.17 9.14 6.82
CA SER A 50 -8.43 9.83 6.55
C SER A 50 -8.30 11.35 6.67
N ALA A 51 -9.08 12.11 5.91
CA ALA A 51 -9.18 13.56 6.06
C ALA A 51 -10.46 13.95 6.79
N GLN A 52 -10.37 14.94 7.68
CA GLN A 52 -11.55 15.54 8.28
C GLN A 52 -12.26 16.41 7.24
N HIS A 53 -13.56 16.20 7.10
CA HIS A 53 -14.38 16.98 6.17
C HIS A 53 -14.88 18.27 6.84
N ALA A 54 -14.80 19.38 6.11
CA ALA A 54 -14.99 20.72 6.68
C ALA A 54 -16.40 20.97 7.23
N GLY A 55 -17.43 20.41 6.60
CA GLY A 55 -18.84 20.69 6.90
C GLY A 55 -19.37 19.97 8.14
N ASP A 56 -19.04 18.70 8.33
CA ASP A 56 -19.58 17.84 9.40
C ASP A 56 -18.52 17.39 10.40
N LYS A 57 -17.24 17.76 10.19
CA LYS A 57 -16.10 17.37 11.02
C LYS A 57 -15.89 15.86 11.14
N CYS A 58 -16.53 15.07 10.27
CA CYS A 58 -16.34 13.62 10.21
C CYS A 58 -15.13 13.29 9.35
N TYR A 59 -14.38 12.27 9.77
CA TYR A 59 -13.24 11.77 9.00
C TYR A 59 -13.74 10.84 7.89
N ARG A 60 -13.15 11.00 6.70
CA ARG A 60 -13.39 10.17 5.53
C ARG A 60 -12.06 9.63 5.03
N LEU A 61 -12.02 8.35 4.67
CA LEU A 61 -10.82 7.72 4.13
C LEU A 61 -10.32 8.52 2.92
N LEU A 62 -9.01 8.76 2.83
CA LEU A 62 -8.44 9.38 1.64
C LEU A 62 -8.70 8.46 0.45
N PRO A 63 -9.30 8.95 -0.66
CA PRO A 63 -9.64 8.09 -1.80
C PRO A 63 -8.39 7.60 -2.54
N ASP A 64 -7.35 8.42 -2.61
CA ASP A 64 -6.10 8.11 -3.32
C ASP A 64 -5.18 7.18 -2.52
N ALA A 65 -4.84 6.03 -3.11
CA ALA A 65 -3.91 5.07 -2.52
C ALA A 65 -2.49 5.65 -2.35
N GLU A 66 -2.07 6.56 -3.24
CA GLU A 66 -0.79 7.25 -3.14
C GLU A 66 -0.78 8.16 -1.90
N ASP A 67 -1.83 8.95 -1.71
CA ASP A 67 -1.96 9.85 -0.55
C ASP A 67 -2.04 9.06 0.77
N ARG A 68 -2.76 7.92 0.79
CA ARG A 68 -2.75 7.00 1.93
C ARG A 68 -1.35 6.46 2.22
N ALA A 69 -0.63 6.02 1.19
CA ALA A 69 0.73 5.49 1.36
C ALA A 69 1.71 6.55 1.89
N ARG A 70 1.61 7.81 1.45
CA ARG A 70 2.39 8.91 2.03
C ARG A 70 2.16 9.06 3.52
N ARG A 71 0.89 9.07 3.94
CA ARG A 71 0.54 9.18 5.36
C ARG A 71 1.01 7.97 6.17
N ILE A 72 0.90 6.76 5.61
CA ILE A 72 1.41 5.53 6.24
C ILE A 72 2.92 5.61 6.45
N ALA A 73 3.69 5.99 5.43
CA ALA A 73 5.15 6.15 5.52
C ALA A 73 5.53 7.20 6.59
N ALA A 74 4.87 8.37 6.55
CA ALA A 74 5.08 9.44 7.52
C ALA A 74 4.79 9.00 8.96
N ARG A 75 3.70 8.26 9.16
CA ARG A 75 3.29 7.77 10.47
C ARG A 75 4.23 6.71 11.04
N TYR A 76 4.74 5.82 10.21
CA TYR A 76 5.76 4.87 10.64
C TYR A 76 7.08 5.55 11.02
N ALA A 77 7.53 6.53 10.23
CA ALA A 77 8.69 7.36 10.58
C ALA A 77 8.44 8.15 11.89
N GLY A 78 7.23 8.69 12.07
CA GLY A 78 6.83 9.35 13.31
C GLY A 78 6.86 8.42 14.52
N LEU A 79 6.35 7.19 14.42
CA LEU A 79 6.41 6.19 15.49
C LEU A 79 7.84 5.86 15.92
N TYR A 80 8.78 5.83 14.98
CA TYR A 80 10.20 5.63 15.28
C TYR A 80 10.77 6.73 16.21
N PHE A 81 10.50 8.01 15.90
CA PHE A 81 10.96 9.12 16.74
C PHE A 81 10.16 9.25 18.05
N LYS A 82 8.83 9.12 17.98
CA LYS A 82 7.94 9.23 19.13
C LYS A 82 8.21 8.13 20.16
N SER A 83 8.55 6.91 19.73
CA SER A 83 8.94 5.82 20.64
C SER A 83 10.24 6.09 21.38
N ALA A 84 11.30 6.53 20.68
CA ALA A 84 12.56 6.92 21.30
C ALA A 84 12.38 8.07 22.30
N LYS A 85 11.62 9.11 21.93
CA LYS A 85 11.34 10.25 22.80
C LYS A 85 10.57 9.84 24.05
N LYS A 86 9.45 9.13 23.88
CA LYS A 86 8.58 8.74 25.01
C LYS A 86 9.28 7.76 25.96
N SER A 87 10.16 6.91 25.45
CA SER A 87 10.91 5.93 26.24
C SER A 87 12.20 6.47 26.86
N ALA A 88 12.55 7.74 26.64
CA ALA A 88 13.87 8.30 26.93
C ALA A 88 15.02 7.43 26.37
N GLY A 89 14.83 6.94 25.13
CA GLY A 89 15.79 6.10 24.41
C GLY A 89 15.86 4.64 24.87
N LYS A 90 14.98 4.20 25.77
CA LYS A 90 14.93 2.79 26.21
C LYS A 90 14.43 1.86 25.11
N VAL A 91 13.42 2.28 24.37
CA VAL A 91 12.80 1.54 23.25
C VAL A 91 12.73 2.46 22.05
N GLN A 92 13.17 1.97 20.90
CA GLN A 92 13.03 2.68 19.64
C GLN A 92 12.57 1.72 18.55
N PHE A 93 11.38 1.98 17.99
CA PHE A 93 10.74 1.04 17.07
C PHE A 93 11.51 0.93 15.74
N TYR A 94 12.31 -0.12 15.59
CA TYR A 94 13.14 -0.34 14.40
C TYR A 94 12.32 -0.75 13.18
N TRP A 95 11.33 -1.62 13.35
CA TRP A 95 10.48 -2.03 12.25
C TRP A 95 9.72 -0.87 11.56
N PRO A 96 9.05 0.06 12.27
CA PRO A 96 8.44 1.24 11.66
C PRO A 96 9.43 2.10 10.86
N ALA A 97 10.66 2.25 11.32
CA ALA A 97 11.67 2.97 10.54
C ALA A 97 11.98 2.27 9.21
N LEU A 98 12.14 0.94 9.21
CA LEU A 98 12.30 0.19 7.97
C LEU A 98 11.06 0.29 7.08
N ALA A 99 9.87 0.12 7.67
CA ALA A 99 8.59 0.18 6.97
C ALA A 99 8.37 1.54 6.28
N ALA A 100 8.80 2.64 6.90
CA ALA A 100 8.71 3.96 6.30
C ALA A 100 9.45 4.05 4.95
N PHE A 101 10.65 3.46 4.84
CA PHE A 101 11.38 3.39 3.55
C PHE A 101 10.65 2.51 2.53
N VAL A 102 10.15 1.34 2.95
CA VAL A 102 9.42 0.42 2.08
C VAL A 102 8.14 1.05 1.53
N VAL A 103 7.34 1.69 2.40
CA VAL A 103 6.09 2.35 1.98
C VAL A 103 6.39 3.58 1.13
N LYS A 104 7.49 4.28 1.38
CA LYS A 104 7.97 5.33 0.47
C LYS A 104 8.24 4.79 -0.93
N ASP A 105 8.87 3.63 -1.07
CA ASP A 105 9.07 3.01 -2.39
C ASP A 105 7.74 2.59 -3.05
N ILE A 106 6.71 2.25 -2.27
CA ILE A 106 5.34 2.02 -2.78
C ILE A 106 4.74 3.33 -3.35
N VAL A 107 4.97 4.47 -2.69
CA VAL A 107 4.54 5.79 -3.21
C VAL A 107 5.17 6.06 -4.58
N GLU A 108 6.46 5.76 -4.74
CA GLU A 108 7.15 5.93 -6.02
C GLU A 108 6.69 4.91 -7.07
N ALA A 109 6.30 3.69 -6.68
CA ALA A 109 5.69 2.72 -7.58
C ALA A 109 4.35 3.23 -8.15
N TYR A 110 3.48 3.85 -7.33
CA TYR A 110 2.25 4.47 -7.83
C TYR A 110 2.51 5.60 -8.83
N ARG A 111 3.53 6.44 -8.54
CA ARG A 111 3.93 7.52 -9.43
C ARG A 111 4.45 6.99 -10.75
N PHE A 112 5.32 5.98 -10.72
CA PHE A 112 5.83 5.31 -11.91
C PHE A 112 4.70 4.74 -12.76
N ASP A 113 3.81 3.94 -12.17
CA ASP A 113 2.66 3.39 -12.90
C ASP A 113 1.85 4.53 -13.53
N ARG A 114 1.53 5.58 -12.77
CA ARG A 114 0.74 6.71 -13.25
C ARG A 114 1.39 7.52 -14.36
N GLU A 115 2.64 7.96 -14.16
CA GLU A 115 3.32 8.95 -15.00
C GLU A 115 4.07 8.29 -16.17
N ASP A 116 4.66 7.11 -15.96
CA ASP A 116 5.48 6.43 -16.97
C ASP A 116 4.70 5.36 -17.75
N VAL A 117 3.63 4.79 -17.18
CA VAL A 117 2.83 3.75 -17.86
C VAL A 117 1.47 4.28 -18.31
N LEU A 118 0.66 4.83 -17.40
CA LEU A 118 -0.74 5.21 -17.68
C LEU A 118 -0.88 6.52 -18.47
N GLU A 119 -0.03 7.52 -18.20
CA GLU A 119 -0.06 8.82 -18.91
C GLU A 119 0.40 8.72 -20.37
N GLY A 120 1.41 7.90 -20.62
CA GLY A 120 2.22 7.94 -21.82
C GLY A 120 1.67 7.26 -23.08
N GLY A 121 0.58 6.49 -23.00
CA GLY A 121 0.07 5.74 -24.15
C GLY A 121 0.99 4.59 -24.62
N TRP A 122 0.64 3.92 -25.72
CA TRP A 122 1.50 2.94 -26.41
C TRP A 122 2.88 3.50 -26.82
N HIS A 123 3.00 4.82 -26.97
CA HIS A 123 4.26 5.51 -27.28
C HIS A 123 5.30 5.45 -26.14
N THR A 124 4.83 5.36 -24.89
CA THR A 124 5.70 5.20 -23.71
C THR A 124 5.75 3.73 -23.27
N ALA A 125 4.71 2.95 -23.59
CA ALA A 125 4.76 1.50 -23.54
C ALA A 125 5.93 0.95 -24.38
N ALA A 126 6.31 1.56 -25.51
CA ALA A 126 7.50 1.16 -26.27
C ALA A 126 8.85 1.48 -25.58
N ARG A 127 8.88 2.38 -24.59
CA ARG A 127 10.06 2.67 -23.74
C ARG A 127 10.15 1.74 -22.54
N THR A 128 9.02 1.31 -22.01
CA THR A 128 8.92 0.24 -20.98
C THR A 128 8.85 -1.17 -21.60
N SER A 129 8.67 -1.24 -22.92
CA SER A 129 8.74 -2.44 -23.76
C SER A 129 9.33 -2.10 -25.14
N LEU A 130 10.66 -2.07 -25.29
CA LEU A 130 11.38 -2.21 -26.58
C LEU A 130 11.12 -3.56 -27.29
N ILE A 131 10.08 -4.27 -26.89
CA ILE A 131 9.54 -5.42 -27.60
C ILE A 131 8.10 -5.05 -27.97
N PRO A 132 7.68 -5.20 -29.25
CA PRO A 132 6.35 -4.80 -29.71
C PRO A 132 5.25 -5.25 -28.76
N SER A 133 4.19 -4.43 -28.62
CA SER A 133 2.93 -4.74 -27.92
C SER A 133 2.46 -6.19 -28.11
N VAL A 134 2.62 -6.70 -29.33
CA VAL A 134 2.32 -8.07 -29.78
C VAL A 134 3.10 -9.15 -29.01
N VAL A 135 4.30 -8.86 -28.51
CA VAL A 135 5.12 -9.81 -27.74
C VAL A 135 4.83 -9.75 -26.25
N SER A 136 4.55 -8.58 -25.66
CA SER A 136 4.04 -8.52 -24.27
C SER A 136 2.69 -9.20 -24.16
N GLU A 137 1.78 -8.93 -25.11
CA GLU A 137 0.47 -9.57 -25.20
C GLU A 137 0.61 -11.06 -25.59
N GLY A 138 1.55 -11.42 -26.46
CA GLY A 138 1.85 -12.80 -26.84
C GLY A 138 2.57 -13.64 -25.77
N MET A 139 3.35 -13.03 -24.88
CA MET A 139 4.06 -13.72 -23.79
C MET A 139 3.28 -13.71 -22.47
N SER A 140 2.42 -12.71 -22.23
CA SER A 140 1.70 -12.52 -20.96
C SER A 140 0.18 -12.63 -21.05
N GLY A 141 -0.38 -12.56 -22.27
CA GLY A 141 -1.82 -12.45 -22.47
C GLY A 141 -2.44 -11.17 -21.94
N ALA A 142 -1.66 -10.13 -21.62
CA ALA A 142 -2.15 -8.90 -20.98
C ALA A 142 -1.43 -7.63 -21.48
N SER A 143 -2.16 -6.50 -21.49
CA SER A 143 -1.66 -5.17 -21.87
C SER A 143 -0.79 -4.55 -20.77
N PRO A 144 0.12 -3.60 -21.08
CA PRO A 144 0.88 -2.85 -20.06
C PRO A 144 -0.02 -2.19 -19.01
N TYR A 145 -1.20 -1.71 -19.41
CA TYR A 145 -2.23 -1.18 -18.50
C TYR A 145 -2.78 -2.24 -17.55
N ALA A 146 -3.06 -3.45 -18.05
CA ALA A 146 -3.50 -4.56 -17.21
C ALA A 146 -2.44 -4.94 -16.17
N HIS A 147 -1.15 -4.95 -16.54
CA HIS A 147 -0.06 -5.20 -15.60
C HIS A 147 0.06 -4.09 -14.54
N ALA A 148 0.06 -2.82 -14.97
CA ALA A 148 0.10 -1.68 -14.05
C ALA A 148 -1.10 -1.66 -13.10
N MET A 149 -2.33 -1.84 -13.60
CA MET A 149 -3.53 -1.89 -12.76
C MET A 149 -3.49 -3.03 -11.74
N ARG A 150 -2.96 -4.19 -12.13
CA ARG A 150 -2.82 -5.34 -11.22
C ARG A 150 -1.83 -5.06 -10.10
N VAL A 151 -0.67 -4.49 -10.41
CA VAL A 151 0.33 -4.09 -9.42
C VAL A 151 -0.22 -2.98 -8.53
N TYR A 152 -0.80 -1.93 -9.10
CA TYR A 152 -1.43 -0.82 -8.38
C TYR A 152 -2.48 -1.31 -7.39
N ALA A 153 -3.42 -2.15 -7.83
CA ALA A 153 -4.46 -2.70 -6.96
C ALA A 153 -3.88 -3.58 -5.83
N ALA A 154 -2.86 -4.39 -6.14
CA ALA A 154 -2.19 -5.22 -5.15
C ALA A 154 -1.47 -4.37 -4.08
N LEU A 155 -0.71 -3.34 -4.50
CA LEU A 155 -0.06 -2.41 -3.58
C LEU A 155 -1.06 -1.64 -2.73
N ALA A 156 -2.17 -1.16 -3.34
CA ALA A 156 -3.22 -0.42 -2.64
C ALA A 156 -3.90 -1.27 -1.57
N LYS A 157 -4.15 -2.54 -1.87
CA LYS A 157 -4.71 -3.51 -0.94
C LYS A 157 -3.71 -3.89 0.15
N GLY A 158 -2.51 -4.31 -0.24
CA GLY A 158 -1.46 -4.76 0.67
C GLY A 158 -1.08 -3.70 1.69
N ASN A 159 -0.77 -2.49 1.21
CA ASN A 159 -0.32 -1.39 2.08
C ASN A 159 -1.38 -0.97 3.10
N LEU A 160 -2.65 -0.86 2.69
CA LEU A 160 -3.74 -0.47 3.59
C LEU A 160 -3.99 -1.51 4.68
N TRP A 161 -4.18 -2.78 4.29
CA TRP A 161 -4.53 -3.82 5.24
C TRP A 161 -3.36 -4.23 6.15
N LEU A 162 -2.12 -4.15 5.65
CA LEU A 162 -0.94 -4.31 6.47
C LEU A 162 -0.82 -3.18 7.50
N TYR A 163 -1.05 -1.93 7.10
CA TYR A 163 -1.06 -0.80 8.01
C TYR A 163 -2.13 -0.95 9.10
N MET A 164 -3.33 -1.39 8.73
CA MET A 164 -4.42 -1.69 9.68
C MET A 164 -4.09 -2.84 10.63
N ASP A 165 -3.20 -3.77 10.25
CA ASP A 165 -2.73 -4.84 11.13
C ASP A 165 -1.67 -4.33 12.12
N ILE A 166 -0.64 -3.66 11.60
CA ILE A 166 0.60 -3.43 12.32
C ILE A 166 0.61 -2.11 13.10
N TYR A 167 0.09 -1.03 12.53
CA TYR A 167 0.15 0.27 13.19
C TYR A 167 -0.59 0.30 14.54
N PRO A 168 -1.83 -0.24 14.67
CA PRO A 168 -2.59 -0.13 15.91
C PRO A 168 -1.87 -0.70 17.14
N TRP A 169 -1.13 -1.80 17.02
CA TRP A 169 -0.46 -2.38 18.19
C TRP A 169 0.79 -1.61 18.59
N LEU A 170 1.50 -1.01 17.64
CA LEU A 170 2.62 -0.11 17.93
C LEU A 170 2.14 1.18 18.59
N TYR A 171 1.05 1.75 18.08
CA TYR A 171 0.38 2.87 18.71
C TYR A 171 -0.10 2.50 20.12
N PHE A 172 -0.70 1.33 20.31
CA PHE A 172 -1.11 0.86 21.62
C PHE A 172 0.09 0.77 22.57
N PHE A 173 1.16 0.11 22.13
CA PHE A 173 2.39 -0.04 22.91
C PHE A 173 2.88 1.33 23.37
N LEU A 174 2.99 2.27 22.43
CA LEU A 174 3.47 3.60 22.72
C LEU A 174 2.51 4.38 23.63
N ARG A 175 1.21 4.40 23.32
CA ARG A 175 0.22 5.25 24.00
C ARG A 175 -0.11 4.73 25.39
N PHE A 176 -0.40 3.43 25.50
CA PHE A 176 -0.94 2.81 26.71
C PHE A 176 0.06 1.92 27.42
N GLY A 177 1.00 1.31 26.70
CA GLY A 177 2.05 0.48 27.28
C GLY A 177 3.19 1.26 27.95
N MET A 178 3.33 2.55 27.65
CA MET A 178 4.34 3.42 28.24
C MET A 178 3.72 4.46 29.19
N ASN A 179 4.25 4.51 30.42
CA ASN A 179 3.91 5.51 31.41
C ASN A 179 4.46 6.90 31.04
N LYS A 180 3.97 7.93 31.74
CA LYS A 180 4.38 9.34 31.50
C LYS A 180 5.87 9.59 31.82
N ASP A 181 6.44 8.82 32.73
CA ASP A 181 7.86 8.87 33.11
C ASP A 181 8.78 8.06 32.17
N GLY A 182 8.22 7.48 31.10
CA GLY A 182 8.94 6.65 30.14
C GLY A 182 9.21 5.22 30.61
N SER A 183 8.70 4.79 31.77
CA SER A 183 8.74 3.38 32.17
C SER A 183 7.69 2.57 31.41
N LEU A 184 7.95 1.26 31.22
CA LEU A 184 6.96 0.35 30.62
C LEU A 184 5.98 -0.18 31.66
N ASN A 185 4.72 -0.33 31.23
CA ASN A 185 3.71 -1.14 31.90
C ASN A 185 3.61 -2.50 31.20
N GLU A 186 4.52 -3.40 31.55
CA GLU A 186 4.61 -4.71 30.93
C GLU A 186 3.39 -5.59 31.17
N ALA A 187 2.81 -5.54 32.37
CA ALA A 187 1.59 -6.30 32.68
C ALA A 187 0.47 -5.94 31.71
N ARG A 188 0.29 -4.64 31.42
CA ARG A 188 -0.70 -4.16 30.44
C ARG A 188 -0.36 -4.60 29.02
N LEU A 189 0.91 -4.52 28.61
CA LEU A 189 1.34 -4.95 27.28
C LEU A 189 1.06 -6.45 27.05
N ARG A 190 1.39 -7.30 28.03
CA ARG A 190 1.18 -8.75 27.98
C ARG A 190 -0.29 -9.13 28.03
N ASP A 191 -1.10 -8.43 28.84
CA ASP A 191 -2.55 -8.65 28.91
C ASP A 191 -3.27 -8.17 27.64
N HIS A 192 -2.80 -7.09 27.03
CA HIS A 192 -3.48 -6.50 25.88
C HIS A 192 -3.23 -7.24 24.57
N VAL A 193 -2.00 -7.72 24.33
CA VAL A 193 -1.65 -8.34 23.04
C VAL A 193 -2.59 -9.50 22.70
N THR A 194 -3.06 -10.26 23.69
CA THR A 194 -4.00 -11.39 23.50
C THR A 194 -5.44 -10.98 23.21
N LYS A 195 -5.80 -9.72 23.43
CA LYS A 195 -7.16 -9.15 23.24
C LYS A 195 -7.36 -8.52 21.85
N ARG A 196 -6.37 -8.64 20.97
CA ARG A 196 -6.43 -8.17 19.59
C ARG A 196 -7.43 -9.01 18.78
N LYS A 197 -8.70 -8.62 18.80
CA LYS A 197 -9.78 -9.40 18.18
C LYS A 197 -10.87 -8.51 17.62
N ALA A 198 -11.01 -8.49 16.29
CA ALA A 198 -12.01 -7.67 15.58
C ALA A 198 -13.45 -7.87 16.04
N THR A 199 -13.79 -9.08 16.50
CA THR A 199 -15.15 -9.40 16.97
C THR A 199 -15.54 -8.68 18.25
N GLU A 200 -14.55 -8.19 19.02
CA GLU A 200 -14.77 -7.51 20.30
C GLU A 200 -14.68 -5.98 20.15
N TYR A 201 -14.62 -5.48 18.92
CA TYR A 201 -14.56 -4.05 18.67
C TYR A 201 -15.86 -3.35 19.06
N GLN A 202 -15.74 -2.07 19.40
CA GLN A 202 -16.89 -1.18 19.38
C GLN A 202 -17.56 -1.25 18.00
N GLN A 203 -18.89 -1.23 17.99
CA GLN A 203 -19.68 -1.39 16.77
C GLN A 203 -19.26 -0.42 15.67
N GLN A 204 -18.90 0.82 16.02
CA GLN A 204 -18.45 1.83 15.08
C GLN A 204 -17.10 1.48 14.46
N SER A 205 -16.09 1.11 15.25
CA SER A 205 -14.78 0.68 14.75
C SER A 205 -14.86 -0.63 13.96
N ARG A 206 -15.78 -1.53 14.32
CA ARG A 206 -16.03 -2.75 13.54
C ARG A 206 -16.62 -2.41 12.17
N ALA A 207 -17.68 -1.61 12.14
CA ALA A 207 -18.26 -1.12 10.90
C ALA A 207 -17.17 -0.41 10.07
N ALA A 208 -16.24 0.30 10.74
CA ALA A 208 -15.08 0.93 10.14
C ALA A 208 -14.27 0.05 9.23
N VAL A 209 -13.75 -1.01 9.83
CA VAL A 209 -12.92 -1.96 9.14
C VAL A 209 -13.71 -2.68 8.05
N GLU A 210 -14.98 -3.03 8.29
CA GLU A 210 -15.82 -3.77 7.34
C GLU A 210 -16.04 -3.01 6.01
N GLN A 211 -16.00 -1.68 6.01
CA GLN A 211 -16.21 -0.86 4.81
C GLN A 211 -14.92 -0.49 4.07
N LEU A 212 -13.75 -0.85 4.60
CA LEU A 212 -12.48 -0.50 3.98
C LEU A 212 -12.37 -1.05 2.54
N PRO A 213 -11.61 -0.35 1.67
CA PRO A 213 -11.31 -0.81 0.33
C PRO A 213 -10.88 -2.28 0.28
N PHE A 214 -11.29 -2.96 -0.79
CA PHE A 214 -11.07 -4.38 -1.04
C PHE A 214 -11.86 -5.35 -0.14
N GLY A 215 -12.57 -4.86 0.88
CA GLY A 215 -13.56 -5.65 1.60
C GLY A 215 -14.78 -5.99 0.73
N ARG A 216 -15.54 -7.02 1.11
CA ARG A 216 -16.74 -7.45 0.38
C ARG A 216 -17.80 -6.32 0.26
N PRO A 217 -18.13 -5.56 1.32
CA PRO A 217 -19.05 -4.42 1.19
C PRO A 217 -18.57 -3.37 0.17
N TRP A 218 -17.28 -3.05 0.18
CA TRP A 218 -16.69 -2.11 -0.77
C TRP A 218 -16.80 -2.63 -2.21
N PHE A 219 -16.43 -3.89 -2.47
CA PHE A 219 -16.53 -4.46 -3.82
C PHE A 219 -17.97 -4.53 -4.33
N ASN A 220 -18.94 -4.85 -3.49
CA ASN A 220 -20.35 -4.82 -3.88
C ASN A 220 -20.77 -3.43 -4.38
N ARG A 221 -20.36 -2.37 -3.68
CA ARG A 221 -20.58 -0.98 -4.12
C ARG A 221 -19.85 -0.68 -5.41
N GLN A 222 -18.58 -1.08 -5.53
CA GLN A 222 -17.80 -0.85 -6.75
C GLN A 222 -18.41 -1.56 -7.96
N GLN A 223 -18.87 -2.80 -7.84
CA GLN A 223 -19.55 -3.52 -8.91
C GLN A 223 -20.87 -2.84 -9.30
N ALA A 224 -21.66 -2.39 -8.33
CA ALA A 224 -22.89 -1.63 -8.59
C ALA A 224 -22.62 -0.31 -9.33
N ARG A 225 -21.60 0.45 -8.89
CA ARG A 225 -21.14 1.67 -9.58
C ARG A 225 -20.67 1.37 -10.99
N GLN A 226 -19.88 0.32 -11.18
CA GLN A 226 -19.40 -0.09 -12.51
C GLN A 226 -20.56 -0.43 -13.44
N ALA A 227 -21.57 -1.17 -12.98
CA ALA A 227 -22.71 -1.55 -13.79
C ALA A 227 -23.55 -0.36 -14.27
N GLN A 228 -23.53 0.75 -13.52
CA GLN A 228 -24.33 1.95 -13.78
C GLN A 228 -23.50 3.12 -14.33
N ASP A 229 -22.22 2.91 -14.66
CA ASP A 229 -21.30 3.96 -15.09
C ASP A 229 -21.69 4.56 -16.47
N PRO A 230 -22.23 5.79 -16.51
CA PRO A 230 -22.68 6.39 -17.77
C PRO A 230 -21.51 6.83 -18.66
N VAL A 231 -20.34 7.13 -18.07
CA VAL A 231 -19.16 7.55 -18.83
C VAL A 231 -18.59 6.37 -19.59
N TYR A 232 -18.39 5.24 -18.90
CA TYR A 232 -17.92 4.01 -19.52
C TYR A 232 -18.90 3.53 -20.60
N LYS A 233 -20.20 3.47 -20.27
CA LYS A 233 -21.24 3.02 -21.22
C LYS A 233 -21.27 3.86 -22.50
N ARG A 234 -21.13 5.19 -22.40
CA ARG A 234 -21.09 6.06 -23.58
C ARG A 234 -19.77 5.95 -24.33
N ALA A 235 -18.64 5.84 -23.62
CA ALA A 235 -17.34 5.67 -24.26
C ALA A 235 -17.21 4.34 -25.02
N SER A 236 -17.77 3.25 -24.48
CA SER A 236 -17.72 1.94 -25.15
C SER A 236 -18.50 1.92 -26.47
N GLN A 237 -19.56 2.74 -26.60
CA GLN A 237 -20.38 2.82 -27.82
C GLN A 237 -19.61 3.32 -29.05
N TYR A 238 -18.48 4.01 -28.88
CA TYR A 238 -17.66 4.41 -30.04
C TYR A 238 -17.13 3.19 -30.81
N PHE A 239 -16.95 2.04 -30.15
CA PHE A 239 -16.50 0.79 -30.76
C PHE A 239 -17.61 -0.04 -31.40
N ASP A 240 -18.88 0.33 -31.21
CA ASP A 240 -20.04 -0.34 -31.85
C ASP A 240 -20.18 0.08 -33.33
N THR A 241 -19.39 1.05 -33.79
CA THR A 241 -19.39 1.49 -35.18
C THR A 241 -18.69 0.43 -36.07
N GLN A 242 -19.44 -0.12 -37.03
CA GLN A 242 -18.91 -1.10 -37.99
C GLN A 242 -17.71 -0.50 -38.74
N PRO A 243 -16.53 -1.14 -38.72
CA PRO A 243 -15.39 -0.64 -39.47
C PRO A 243 -15.68 -0.71 -40.97
N ALA A 244 -15.32 0.33 -41.72
CA ALA A 244 -15.34 0.28 -43.17
C ALA A 244 -14.15 -0.56 -43.66
N TRP A 245 -14.30 -1.88 -43.71
CA TRP A 245 -13.27 -2.85 -44.13
C TRP A 245 -12.92 -2.80 -45.64
N GLY A 246 -13.20 -1.69 -46.33
CA GLY A 246 -13.00 -1.52 -47.78
C GLY A 246 -11.87 -0.56 -48.19
N GLY A 247 -11.17 0.07 -47.24
CA GLY A 247 -10.06 0.99 -47.49
C GLY A 247 -8.67 0.31 -47.50
N MET A 248 -7.65 1.02 -47.99
CA MET A 248 -6.24 0.53 -48.00
C MET A 248 -5.68 0.19 -46.61
N ASP A 249 -6.32 0.65 -45.54
CA ASP A 249 -5.94 0.44 -44.15
C ASP A 249 -6.71 -0.70 -43.45
N GLY A 250 -7.63 -1.38 -44.16
CA GLY A 250 -8.37 -2.52 -43.62
C GLY A 250 -9.14 -2.20 -42.34
N GLY A 251 -9.74 -1.01 -42.22
CA GLY A 251 -10.54 -0.62 -41.04
C GLY A 251 -9.71 -0.21 -39.81
N TYR A 252 -8.38 -0.22 -39.89
CA TYR A 252 -7.49 0.22 -38.81
C TYR A 252 -7.73 1.70 -38.45
N GLY A 253 -7.86 2.59 -39.44
CA GLY A 253 -8.13 4.01 -39.19
C GLY A 253 -9.46 4.27 -38.50
N ALA A 254 -10.49 3.45 -38.79
CA ALA A 254 -11.79 3.54 -38.11
C ALA A 254 -11.68 3.15 -36.63
N HIS A 255 -10.94 2.09 -36.31
CA HIS A 255 -10.67 1.68 -34.93
C HIS A 255 -9.88 2.77 -34.17
N THR A 256 -8.85 3.36 -34.79
CA THR A 256 -8.09 4.46 -34.18
C THR A 256 -8.96 5.69 -33.92
N ALA A 257 -9.85 6.04 -34.84
CA ALA A 257 -10.78 7.17 -34.68
C ALA A 257 -11.78 6.92 -33.53
N ALA A 258 -12.35 5.72 -33.44
CA ALA A 258 -13.23 5.33 -32.34
C ALA A 258 -12.51 5.39 -30.98
N ALA A 259 -11.28 4.87 -30.90
CA ALA A 259 -10.47 4.93 -29.70
C ALA A 259 -10.19 6.38 -29.27
N TYR A 260 -9.81 7.24 -30.20
CA TYR A 260 -9.58 8.67 -29.93
C TYR A 260 -10.83 9.37 -29.37
N GLN A 261 -12.00 9.10 -29.96
CA GLN A 261 -13.27 9.64 -29.47
C GLN A 261 -13.61 9.13 -28.06
N ALA A 262 -13.42 7.84 -27.80
CA ALA A 262 -13.64 7.25 -26.48
C ALA A 262 -12.70 7.85 -25.42
N HIS A 263 -11.41 7.98 -25.71
CA HIS A 263 -10.44 8.58 -24.79
C HIS A 263 -10.79 10.04 -24.45
N ASN A 264 -11.12 10.84 -25.47
CA ASN A 264 -11.50 12.24 -25.26
C ASN A 264 -12.80 12.36 -24.47
N TYR A 265 -13.77 11.50 -24.74
CA TYR A 265 -15.02 11.48 -23.98
C TYR A 265 -14.77 11.15 -22.51
N VAL A 266 -13.97 10.13 -22.20
CA VAL A 266 -13.62 9.78 -20.80
C VAL A 266 -12.95 10.96 -20.10
N LYS A 267 -11.92 11.57 -20.71
CA LYS A 267 -11.20 12.72 -20.13
C LYS A 267 -12.11 13.92 -19.84
N ALA A 268 -13.12 14.15 -20.67
CA ALA A 268 -14.03 15.28 -20.53
C ALA A 268 -15.15 15.04 -19.50
N ASN A 269 -15.49 13.78 -19.21
CA ASN A 269 -16.70 13.45 -18.46
C ASN A 269 -16.47 12.72 -17.13
N ILE A 270 -15.25 12.25 -16.83
CA ILE A 270 -14.91 11.83 -15.46
C ILE A 270 -14.88 13.09 -14.57
N PRO A 271 -15.72 13.16 -13.52
CA PRO A 271 -15.75 14.33 -12.64
C PRO A 271 -14.38 14.53 -11.98
N ARG A 272 -13.87 15.77 -11.97
CA ARG A 272 -12.58 16.09 -11.33
C ARG A 272 -12.59 15.83 -9.82
N ASP A 273 -13.76 15.89 -9.19
CA ASP A 273 -13.97 15.75 -7.75
C ASP A 273 -14.72 14.45 -7.37
N GLY A 274 -14.71 13.43 -8.25
CA GLY A 274 -15.59 12.28 -8.12
C GLY A 274 -15.05 11.12 -7.26
N ASP A 275 -15.82 10.71 -6.24
CA ASP A 275 -15.68 9.46 -5.47
C ASP A 275 -15.96 8.18 -6.30
N ASN A 276 -16.39 8.32 -7.56
CA ASN A 276 -16.82 7.19 -8.38
C ASN A 276 -15.68 6.40 -9.03
N TYR A 277 -14.49 6.98 -9.14
CA TYR A 277 -13.31 6.34 -9.74
C TYR A 277 -12.18 6.32 -8.74
N LEU A 278 -11.96 5.17 -8.10
CA LEU A 278 -11.02 5.05 -6.99
C LEU A 278 -9.62 4.60 -7.42
N LEU A 279 -9.46 4.00 -8.60
CA LEU A 279 -8.19 3.43 -9.07
C LEU A 279 -8.05 3.55 -10.60
N PRO A 280 -7.15 4.42 -11.11
CA PRO A 280 -6.58 5.60 -10.45
C PRO A 280 -7.66 6.63 -10.11
N VAL A 281 -7.39 7.52 -9.14
CA VAL A 281 -8.38 8.54 -8.75
C VAL A 281 -8.65 9.59 -9.84
N SER A 282 -9.86 10.13 -9.82
CA SER A 282 -10.43 11.11 -10.77
C SER A 282 -9.47 12.21 -11.25
N LYS A 283 -8.70 12.82 -10.35
CA LYS A 283 -7.76 13.92 -10.67
C LYS A 283 -6.71 13.57 -11.75
N TYR A 284 -6.38 12.29 -11.92
CA TYR A 284 -5.35 11.85 -12.86
C TYR A 284 -5.86 11.58 -14.28
N TRP A 285 -7.16 11.34 -14.45
CA TRP A 285 -7.73 10.88 -15.72
C TRP A 285 -7.53 11.84 -16.89
N SER A 286 -7.50 13.15 -16.59
CA SER A 286 -7.27 14.19 -17.60
C SER A 286 -5.91 14.08 -18.30
N LYS A 287 -4.92 13.43 -17.66
CA LYS A 287 -3.56 13.25 -18.20
C LYS A 287 -3.43 12.01 -19.08
N PHE A 288 -4.26 10.99 -18.87
CA PHE A 288 -4.13 9.72 -19.59
C PHE A 288 -4.49 9.86 -21.07
N ARG A 289 -3.49 9.71 -21.95
CA ARG A 289 -3.72 9.74 -23.41
C ARG A 289 -4.76 8.72 -23.84
N GLU A 290 -4.66 7.52 -23.27
CA GLU A 290 -5.51 6.35 -23.57
C GLU A 290 -6.52 6.08 -22.45
N ALA A 291 -7.15 7.15 -21.94
CA ALA A 291 -8.02 7.11 -20.77
C ALA A 291 -9.10 6.00 -20.82
N PHE A 292 -9.74 5.77 -21.96
CA PHE A 292 -10.72 4.67 -22.06
C PHE A 292 -10.10 3.28 -21.80
N TYR A 293 -8.90 2.98 -22.30
CA TYR A 293 -8.26 1.69 -22.07
C TYR A 293 -7.82 1.51 -20.62
N VAL A 294 -7.31 2.58 -20.00
CA VAL A 294 -7.01 2.57 -18.56
C VAL A 294 -8.28 2.30 -17.75
N LEU A 295 -9.42 2.90 -18.13
CA LEU A 295 -10.71 2.67 -17.48
C LEU A 295 -11.21 1.25 -17.64
N ASP A 296 -11.14 0.70 -18.85
CA ASP A 296 -11.55 -0.68 -19.12
C ASP A 296 -10.69 -1.67 -18.32
N GLU A 297 -9.37 -1.49 -18.29
CA GLU A 297 -8.47 -2.39 -17.56
C GLU A 297 -8.64 -2.30 -16.04
N ALA A 298 -8.85 -1.10 -15.49
CA ALA A 298 -9.20 -0.95 -14.08
C ALA A 298 -10.49 -1.71 -13.71
N ARG A 299 -11.51 -1.64 -14.59
CA ARG A 299 -12.79 -2.34 -14.39
C ARG A 299 -12.64 -3.84 -14.48
N ARG A 300 -11.90 -4.35 -15.46
CA ARG A 300 -11.59 -5.77 -15.65
C ARG A 300 -10.84 -6.33 -14.45
N GLU A 301 -9.83 -5.61 -13.97
CA GLU A 301 -9.02 -6.04 -12.84
C GLU A 301 -9.83 -6.07 -11.53
N LEU A 302 -10.63 -5.03 -11.25
CA LEU A 302 -11.53 -5.03 -10.10
C LEU A 302 -12.57 -6.14 -10.17
N THR A 303 -13.16 -6.39 -11.34
CA THR A 303 -14.09 -7.51 -11.56
C THR A 303 -13.42 -8.85 -11.28
N ARG A 304 -12.19 -9.05 -11.78
CA ARG A 304 -11.42 -10.27 -11.55
C ARG A 304 -11.16 -10.51 -10.06
N ILE A 305 -10.72 -9.49 -9.33
CA ILE A 305 -10.48 -9.60 -7.88
C ILE A 305 -11.77 -9.93 -7.16
N ALA A 306 -12.89 -9.30 -7.53
CA ALA A 306 -14.20 -9.57 -6.95
C ALA A 306 -14.74 -10.99 -7.25
N GLN A 307 -14.22 -11.67 -8.28
CA GLN A 307 -14.55 -13.06 -8.59
C GLN A 307 -13.65 -14.06 -7.84
N ASP A 308 -12.54 -13.62 -7.25
CA ASP A 308 -11.68 -14.46 -6.43
C ASP A 308 -12.26 -14.60 -5.01
N GLY A 309 -13.24 -15.50 -4.87
CA GLY A 309 -13.86 -15.82 -3.59
C GLY A 309 -12.85 -16.30 -2.53
N ALA A 310 -11.75 -16.92 -2.94
CA ALA A 310 -10.71 -17.35 -2.03
C ALA A 310 -9.89 -16.15 -1.50
N ALA A 311 -9.61 -15.15 -2.33
CA ALA A 311 -8.99 -13.90 -1.88
C ALA A 311 -9.86 -13.17 -0.86
N PHE A 312 -11.19 -13.16 -1.03
CA PHE A 312 -12.10 -12.60 -0.02
C PHE A 312 -12.02 -13.35 1.31
N ALA A 313 -12.13 -14.68 1.28
CA ALA A 313 -12.06 -15.48 2.49
C ALA A 313 -10.71 -15.31 3.22
N ARG A 314 -9.62 -15.12 2.48
CA ARG A 314 -8.30 -14.80 3.04
C ARG A 314 -8.29 -13.42 3.68
N LEU A 315 -8.81 -12.39 3.01
CA LEU A 315 -8.89 -11.04 3.55
C LEU A 315 -9.78 -10.97 4.80
N GLU A 316 -10.94 -11.63 4.80
CA GLU A 316 -11.85 -11.66 5.96
C GLU A 316 -11.19 -12.26 7.20
N LYS A 317 -10.28 -13.23 7.02
CA LYS A 317 -9.44 -13.78 8.10
C LYS A 317 -8.39 -12.79 8.58
N VAL A 318 -7.67 -12.14 7.65
CA VAL A 318 -6.67 -11.10 7.97
C VAL A 318 -7.33 -9.93 8.72
N ALA A 319 -8.53 -9.52 8.30
CA ALA A 319 -9.32 -8.46 8.91
C ALA A 319 -9.84 -8.79 10.32
N GLN A 320 -9.69 -10.03 10.80
CA GLN A 320 -9.92 -10.36 12.21
C GLN A 320 -8.79 -9.90 13.12
N PHE A 321 -7.64 -9.54 12.53
CA PHE A 321 -6.43 -9.10 13.22
C PHE A 321 -5.98 -10.08 14.31
N PRO A 322 -5.86 -11.39 14.02
CA PRO A 322 -5.55 -12.38 15.03
C PRO A 322 -4.18 -12.12 15.65
N VAL A 323 -4.04 -12.55 16.89
CA VAL A 323 -2.74 -12.61 17.57
C VAL A 323 -1.97 -13.81 17.03
N THR A 324 -0.77 -13.56 16.53
CA THR A 324 0.15 -14.60 16.05
C THR A 324 1.34 -14.75 17.01
N ALA A 325 2.08 -15.85 16.87
CA ALA A 325 3.29 -16.07 17.64
C ALA A 325 4.34 -14.99 17.34
N GLU A 326 4.41 -14.52 16.10
CA GLU A 326 5.30 -13.44 15.67
C GLU A 326 4.96 -12.11 16.36
N ILE A 327 3.67 -11.76 16.46
CA ILE A 327 3.24 -10.54 17.17
C ILE A 327 3.58 -10.63 18.67
N GLN A 328 3.29 -11.76 19.32
CA GLN A 328 3.65 -11.96 20.73
C GLN A 328 5.15 -11.83 20.96
N LYS A 329 5.95 -12.48 20.11
CA LYS A 329 7.40 -12.44 20.17
C LYS A 329 7.97 -11.05 19.89
N THR A 330 7.33 -10.28 19.03
CA THR A 330 7.69 -8.87 18.76
C THR A 330 7.51 -8.02 20.02
N TYR A 331 6.40 -8.19 20.75
CA TYR A 331 6.22 -7.55 22.06
C TYR A 331 7.32 -7.94 23.06
N ASP A 332 7.69 -9.22 23.10
CA ASP A 332 8.78 -9.70 23.97
C ASP A 332 10.11 -9.02 23.64
N TYR A 333 10.42 -8.81 22.35
CA TYR A 333 11.63 -8.08 21.96
C TYR A 333 11.59 -6.61 22.40
N LEU A 334 10.46 -5.91 22.22
CA LEU A 334 10.35 -4.51 22.65
C LEU A 334 10.45 -4.37 24.18
N ILE A 335 9.89 -5.32 24.93
CA ILE A 335 10.04 -5.38 26.39
C ILE A 335 11.51 -5.67 26.75
N ALA A 336 12.17 -6.60 26.05
CA ALA A 336 13.57 -6.92 26.29
C ALA A 336 14.51 -5.74 25.98
N GLU A 337 14.26 -5.01 24.89
CA GLU A 337 15.01 -3.82 24.50
C GLU A 337 15.01 -2.77 25.61
N SER A 338 13.86 -2.56 26.23
CA SER A 338 13.70 -1.58 27.32
C SER A 338 14.56 -1.85 28.55
N ARG A 339 14.95 -3.11 28.76
CA ARG A 339 15.74 -3.60 29.89
C ARG A 339 17.22 -3.73 29.54
N GLU A 340 17.56 -3.72 28.26
CA GLU A 340 18.93 -3.87 27.81
C GLU A 340 19.66 -2.53 27.89
N GLY A 341 20.70 -2.45 28.72
CA GLY A 341 21.50 -1.24 28.88
C GLY A 341 22.60 -1.10 27.84
N ARG A 342 23.05 -2.19 27.22
CA ARG A 342 24.20 -2.20 26.30
C ARG A 342 23.75 -1.91 24.86
N PRO A 343 24.37 -0.95 24.15
CA PRO A 343 24.02 -0.64 22.76
C PRO A 343 24.04 -1.84 21.82
N ALA A 344 25.08 -2.69 21.92
CA ALA A 344 25.19 -3.90 21.09
C ALA A 344 24.08 -4.93 21.37
N GLY A 345 23.63 -5.04 22.62
CA GLY A 345 22.52 -5.89 23.00
C GLY A 345 21.20 -5.39 22.39
N LYS A 346 20.93 -4.08 22.48
CA LYS A 346 19.77 -3.45 21.85
C LYS A 346 19.76 -3.65 20.34
N ALA A 347 20.90 -3.42 19.69
CA ALA A 347 21.07 -3.63 18.25
C ALA A 347 20.69 -5.06 17.84
N SER A 348 21.17 -6.07 18.57
CA SER A 348 20.83 -7.47 18.31
C SER A 348 19.33 -7.75 18.49
N ILE A 349 18.72 -7.23 19.57
CA ILE A 349 17.27 -7.35 19.81
C ILE A 349 16.47 -6.72 18.67
N GLN A 350 16.85 -5.52 18.24
CA GLN A 350 16.21 -4.80 17.13
C GLN A 350 16.32 -5.58 15.81
N LEU A 351 17.46 -6.19 15.48
CA LEU A 351 17.58 -7.01 14.27
C LEU A 351 16.69 -8.28 14.34
N ASN A 352 16.58 -8.88 15.52
CA ASN A 352 15.72 -10.06 15.72
C ASN A 352 14.23 -9.71 15.66
N GLU A 353 13.88 -8.53 16.17
CA GLU A 353 12.56 -7.92 16.06
C GLU A 353 12.17 -7.75 14.59
N LEU A 354 13.00 -7.05 13.80
CA LEU A 354 12.80 -6.85 12.35
C LEU A 354 12.49 -8.16 11.60
N LYS A 355 13.30 -9.20 11.85
CA LYS A 355 13.12 -10.50 11.18
C LYS A 355 11.85 -11.21 11.60
N THR A 356 11.45 -11.07 12.87
CA THR A 356 10.27 -11.75 13.41
C THR A 356 8.99 -11.11 12.92
N ILE A 357 8.88 -9.78 13.00
CA ILE A 357 7.70 -9.08 12.50
C ILE A 357 7.61 -9.17 10.98
N ALA A 358 8.74 -9.24 10.26
CA ALA A 358 8.73 -9.50 8.83
C ALA A 358 8.02 -10.83 8.45
N VAL A 359 8.07 -11.87 9.29
CA VAL A 359 7.30 -13.10 9.05
C VAL A 359 5.80 -12.82 9.15
N GLN A 360 5.36 -12.06 10.16
CA GLN A 360 3.97 -11.64 10.29
C GLN A 360 3.51 -10.90 9.03
N GLU A 361 4.28 -9.91 8.59
CA GLU A 361 3.92 -9.10 7.44
C GLU A 361 3.93 -9.90 6.14
N GLN A 362 5.03 -10.57 5.86
CA GLN A 362 5.27 -11.15 4.54
C GLN A 362 4.56 -12.48 4.34
N ILE A 363 4.38 -13.27 5.40
CA ILE A 363 3.83 -14.63 5.32
C ILE A 363 2.39 -14.67 5.84
N ASN A 364 2.12 -14.08 7.00
CA ASN A 364 0.78 -14.19 7.59
C ASN A 364 -0.22 -13.21 6.98
N ILE A 365 0.25 -12.10 6.40
CA ILE A 365 -0.62 -11.04 5.84
C ILE A 365 -0.47 -10.97 4.32
N LEU A 366 0.71 -10.58 3.80
CA LEU A 366 0.88 -10.28 2.39
C LEU A 366 0.81 -11.51 1.49
N GLN A 367 1.28 -12.67 1.94
CA GLN A 367 1.18 -13.90 1.16
C GLN A 367 -0.28 -14.22 0.81
N PRO A 368 -1.19 -14.44 1.78
CA PRO A 368 -2.59 -14.71 1.47
C PRO A 368 -3.31 -13.52 0.84
N LEU A 369 -2.92 -12.28 1.15
CA LEU A 369 -3.62 -11.10 0.67
C LEU A 369 -3.29 -10.76 -0.79
N ILE A 370 -2.02 -10.81 -1.19
CA ILE A 370 -1.58 -10.39 -2.53
C ILE A 370 -0.78 -11.46 -3.28
N TYR A 371 0.16 -12.16 -2.65
CA TYR A 371 1.08 -13.04 -3.40
C TYR A 371 0.50 -14.41 -3.80
N ASP A 372 -0.58 -14.85 -3.17
CA ASP A 372 -1.35 -16.03 -3.59
C ASP A 372 -2.18 -15.79 -4.86
N ASP A 373 -2.25 -14.56 -5.36
CA ASP A 373 -2.88 -14.24 -6.64
C ASP A 373 -1.97 -14.70 -7.80
N LYS A 374 -2.42 -15.75 -8.50
CA LYS A 374 -1.70 -16.33 -9.63
C LYS A 374 -1.36 -15.31 -10.73
N LYS A 375 -2.30 -14.44 -11.10
CA LYS A 375 -2.08 -13.45 -12.16
C LYS A 375 -1.13 -12.35 -11.69
N LEU A 376 -1.19 -11.97 -10.41
CA LEU A 376 -0.21 -11.04 -9.86
C LEU A 376 1.19 -11.66 -9.89
N LYS A 377 1.30 -12.94 -9.51
CA LYS A 377 2.58 -13.65 -9.55
C LYS A 377 3.19 -13.66 -10.95
N GLU A 378 2.41 -14.04 -11.95
CA GLU A 378 2.84 -14.03 -13.35
C GLU A 378 3.29 -12.63 -13.82
N THR A 379 2.53 -11.58 -13.48
CA THR A 379 2.91 -10.19 -13.75
C THR A 379 4.21 -9.80 -13.07
N MET A 380 4.37 -10.11 -11.79
CA MET A 380 5.54 -9.71 -11.02
C MET A 380 6.82 -10.42 -11.48
N ASP A 381 6.74 -11.71 -11.78
CA ASP A 381 7.88 -12.49 -12.30
C ASP A 381 8.30 -11.99 -13.68
N MET A 382 7.33 -11.63 -14.51
CA MET A 382 7.57 -11.04 -15.83
C MET A 382 8.22 -9.66 -15.73
N ASN A 383 7.67 -8.76 -14.91
CA ASN A 383 8.25 -7.45 -14.67
C ASN A 383 9.68 -7.57 -14.15
N HIS A 384 9.93 -8.49 -13.21
CA HIS A 384 11.29 -8.75 -12.71
C HIS A 384 12.24 -9.21 -13.82
N ARG A 385 11.78 -10.10 -14.72
CA ARG A 385 12.58 -10.58 -15.84
C ARG A 385 12.96 -9.43 -16.79
N PHE A 386 12.03 -8.54 -17.07
CA PHE A 386 12.28 -7.36 -17.89
C PHE A 386 13.17 -6.32 -17.19
N ALA A 387 12.98 -6.08 -15.89
CA ALA A 387 13.85 -5.21 -15.10
C ALA A 387 15.29 -5.69 -15.14
N ARG A 388 15.51 -7.01 -14.97
CA ARG A 388 16.84 -7.63 -15.06
C ARG A 388 17.46 -7.47 -16.45
N ALA A 389 16.74 -7.86 -17.50
CA ALA A 389 17.25 -7.83 -18.87
C ALA A 389 17.58 -6.40 -19.36
N SER A 390 16.80 -5.41 -18.92
CA SER A 390 16.94 -4.01 -19.31
C SER A 390 17.77 -3.16 -18.36
N ARG A 391 18.28 -3.74 -17.27
CA ARG A 391 18.89 -3.00 -16.15
C ARG A 391 17.97 -1.90 -15.60
N GLY A 392 16.66 -2.12 -15.59
CA GLY A 392 15.66 -1.19 -15.06
C GLY A 392 15.25 -0.06 -15.99
N LEU A 393 15.68 -0.07 -17.26
CA LEU A 393 15.24 0.92 -18.25
C LEU A 393 13.77 0.73 -18.66
N MET A 394 13.27 -0.50 -18.54
CA MET A 394 11.98 -0.90 -19.10
C MET A 394 10.89 -1.03 -18.02
N THR A 395 11.27 -1.45 -16.83
CA THR A 395 10.38 -1.48 -15.67
C THR A 395 11.24 -1.38 -14.41
N THR A 396 10.64 -0.95 -13.31
CA THR A 396 11.37 -0.68 -12.07
C THR A 396 12.00 -1.95 -11.53
N ARG A 397 13.23 -1.82 -11.02
CA ARG A 397 13.86 -2.90 -10.27
C ARG A 397 13.12 -3.05 -8.94
N TYR A 398 12.88 -4.28 -8.51
CA TYR A 398 12.44 -4.53 -7.14
C TYR A 398 13.61 -4.23 -6.20
N ARG A 399 13.50 -3.15 -5.44
CA ARG A 399 14.51 -2.68 -4.52
C ARG A 399 13.88 -1.93 -3.35
N VAL A 400 14.59 -1.89 -2.23
CA VAL A 400 14.33 -0.94 -1.15
C VAL A 400 15.43 0.11 -1.18
N ILE A 401 15.05 1.40 -1.15
CA ILE A 401 15.97 2.53 -1.12
C ILE A 401 15.91 3.22 0.25
N TYR A 402 17.04 3.23 0.95
CA TYR A 402 17.24 3.86 2.25
C TYR A 402 17.49 5.38 2.11
N SER A 403 16.58 6.08 1.44
CA SER A 403 16.54 7.53 1.26
C SER A 403 15.10 7.98 1.09
N ALA A 404 14.78 9.21 1.48
CA ALA A 404 13.52 9.86 1.13
C ALA A 404 13.42 10.18 -0.38
N ALA A 405 14.54 10.16 -1.10
CA ALA A 405 14.57 10.32 -2.55
C ALA A 405 14.02 9.08 -3.28
N PRO A 406 13.50 9.24 -4.51
CA PRO A 406 12.95 8.14 -5.30
C PRO A 406 14.02 7.21 -5.90
N SER A 407 15.28 7.64 -5.92
CA SER A 407 16.39 6.89 -6.48
C SER A 407 17.70 7.18 -5.76
N THR A 408 18.65 6.26 -5.86
CA THR A 408 20.03 6.45 -5.41
C THR A 408 20.99 5.70 -6.33
N ASP A 409 22.16 6.29 -6.56
CA ASP A 409 23.30 5.66 -7.24
C ASP A 409 24.24 4.98 -6.23
N ASP A 410 24.10 5.26 -4.93
CA ASP A 410 24.86 4.59 -3.88
C ASP A 410 24.33 3.16 -3.67
N ALA A 411 25.15 2.18 -3.99
CA ALA A 411 24.82 0.76 -3.82
C ALA A 411 24.66 0.37 -2.34
N GLU A 412 25.26 1.09 -1.40
CA GLU A 412 25.11 0.82 0.04
C GLU A 412 23.77 1.31 0.60
N LEU A 413 23.08 2.18 -0.12
CA LEU A 413 21.79 2.78 0.26
C LEU A 413 20.60 2.13 -0.44
N GLN A 414 20.80 0.95 -1.02
CA GLN A 414 19.72 0.16 -1.58
C GLN A 414 19.98 -1.33 -1.42
N THR A 415 18.90 -2.11 -1.26
CA THR A 415 18.93 -3.56 -1.40
C THR A 415 18.11 -3.91 -2.63
N VAL A 416 18.72 -4.57 -3.62
CA VAL A 416 18.07 -4.96 -4.88
C VAL A 416 17.70 -6.44 -4.83
N PHE A 417 16.46 -6.78 -5.16
CA PHE A 417 16.00 -8.15 -5.27
C PHE A 417 16.65 -8.83 -6.46
N ASP A 418 17.28 -9.97 -6.23
CA ASP A 418 17.84 -10.84 -7.27
C ASP A 418 18.58 -10.02 -8.34
N PRO A 419 19.71 -9.35 -7.97
CA PRO A 419 20.49 -8.55 -8.90
C PRO A 419 21.22 -9.45 -9.90
N PRO A 420 21.49 -8.99 -11.12
CA PRO A 420 22.25 -9.77 -12.10
C PRO A 420 23.67 -10.05 -11.58
N SER A 421 24.18 -11.25 -11.86
CA SER A 421 25.46 -11.76 -11.34
C SER A 421 26.73 -11.05 -11.88
N GLY A 422 26.61 -10.07 -12.80
CA GLY A 422 27.74 -9.30 -13.34
C GLY A 422 27.46 -8.48 -14.61
N PHE A 423 28.42 -7.63 -15.03
CA PHE A 423 28.29 -6.73 -16.19
C PHE A 423 28.04 -7.47 -17.52
N TRP A 424 28.68 -8.63 -17.70
CA TRP A 424 28.58 -9.47 -18.90
C TRP A 424 27.52 -10.58 -18.81
N SER A 425 26.88 -10.78 -17.64
CA SER A 425 25.93 -11.88 -17.46
C SER A 425 24.49 -11.51 -17.83
N GLY A 426 24.11 -10.22 -17.91
CA GLY A 426 22.71 -9.80 -18.06
C GLY A 426 21.89 -10.46 -19.18
N ALA A 427 22.51 -10.84 -20.31
CA ALA A 427 21.83 -11.56 -21.40
C ALA A 427 21.78 -13.09 -21.21
N TRP A 428 22.70 -13.68 -20.44
CA TRP A 428 22.87 -15.13 -20.27
C TRP A 428 22.51 -15.65 -18.86
N ASP A 429 22.34 -14.76 -17.88
CA ASP A 429 22.04 -15.09 -16.48
C ASP A 429 20.66 -15.75 -16.36
N GLY A 430 19.67 -15.29 -17.14
CA GLY A 430 18.33 -15.89 -17.22
C GLY A 430 18.27 -17.25 -17.93
N LEU A 431 19.36 -17.69 -18.57
CA LEU A 431 19.47 -19.02 -19.18
C LEU A 431 20.23 -20.03 -18.29
N ARG A 432 20.98 -19.57 -17.29
CA ARG A 432 21.87 -20.40 -16.46
C ARG A 432 21.50 -20.44 -14.98
N ASN A 433 20.86 -19.41 -14.46
CA ASN A 433 20.44 -19.33 -13.05
C ASN A 433 18.91 -19.30 -12.95
N HIS A 434 18.38 -20.01 -11.97
CA HIS A 434 16.96 -19.93 -11.61
C HIS A 434 16.67 -18.50 -11.13
N GLN A 435 15.89 -17.74 -11.90
CA GLN A 435 15.43 -16.40 -11.52
C GLN A 435 14.57 -16.52 -10.26
N GLN A 436 14.82 -15.67 -9.26
CA GLN A 436 14.03 -15.68 -8.04
C GLN A 436 12.65 -15.04 -8.27
N SER A 437 11.65 -15.49 -7.53
CA SER A 437 10.28 -14.97 -7.61
C SER A 437 9.93 -14.21 -6.33
N LEU A 438 9.68 -12.89 -6.43
CA LEU A 438 9.26 -12.11 -5.25
C LEU A 438 7.92 -12.58 -4.66
N PRO A 439 6.94 -13.06 -5.45
CA PRO A 439 5.76 -13.73 -4.92
C PRO A 439 6.04 -15.06 -4.20
N ASP A 440 7.15 -15.76 -4.51
CA ASP A 440 7.51 -16.98 -3.80
C ASP A 440 7.99 -16.67 -2.37
N PRO A 441 7.41 -17.31 -1.33
CA PRO A 441 7.72 -16.98 0.05
C PRO A 441 9.18 -17.27 0.43
N LYS A 442 9.82 -18.28 -0.14
CA LYS A 442 11.21 -18.62 0.22
C LYS A 442 12.18 -17.60 -0.35
N ASP A 443 12.01 -17.25 -1.62
CA ASP A 443 12.84 -16.25 -2.29
C ASP A 443 12.61 -14.86 -1.69
N ARG A 444 11.36 -14.49 -1.44
CA ARG A 444 11.03 -13.21 -0.78
C ARG A 444 11.63 -13.11 0.61
N MET A 445 11.54 -14.15 1.43
CA MET A 445 12.08 -14.07 2.79
C MET A 445 13.61 -13.97 2.81
N LYS A 446 14.34 -14.58 1.86
CA LYS A 446 15.78 -14.34 1.72
C LYS A 446 16.09 -12.86 1.46
N TYR A 447 15.31 -12.23 0.59
CA TYR A 447 15.45 -10.82 0.25
C TYR A 447 15.06 -9.90 1.42
N VAL A 448 13.94 -10.18 2.10
CA VAL A 448 13.48 -9.43 3.26
C VAL A 448 14.47 -9.52 4.42
N GLU A 449 15.06 -10.69 4.64
CA GLU A 449 16.15 -10.82 5.61
C GLU A 449 17.39 -10.01 5.23
N GLN A 450 17.69 -9.90 3.94
CA GLN A 450 18.78 -9.05 3.46
C GLN A 450 18.48 -7.57 3.69
N ILE A 451 17.27 -7.12 3.39
CA ILE A 451 16.79 -5.76 3.70
C ILE A 451 16.95 -5.47 5.20
N ALA A 452 16.56 -6.40 6.08
CA ALA A 452 16.68 -6.22 7.52
C ALA A 452 18.15 -6.08 7.95
N ARG A 453 19.06 -6.89 7.38
CA ARG A 453 20.51 -6.80 7.66
C ARG A 453 21.13 -5.49 7.16
N ASP A 454 20.79 -5.07 5.94
CA ASP A 454 21.32 -3.85 5.34
C ASP A 454 20.83 -2.60 6.06
N PHE A 455 19.52 -2.53 6.35
CA PHE A 455 18.94 -1.48 7.18
C PHE A 455 19.60 -1.44 8.55
N HIS A 456 19.72 -2.58 9.23
CA HIS A 456 20.35 -2.65 10.54
C HIS A 456 21.79 -2.14 10.51
N ARG A 457 22.59 -2.56 9.53
CA ARG A 457 23.96 -2.06 9.30
C ARG A 457 23.95 -0.54 9.13
N LEU A 458 23.06 0.02 8.31
CA LEU A 458 22.97 1.47 8.09
C LEU A 458 22.56 2.23 9.36
N MET A 459 21.65 1.69 10.16
CA MET A 459 21.29 2.29 11.45
C MET A 459 22.44 2.29 12.46
N GLN A 460 23.39 1.35 12.35
CA GLN A 460 24.59 1.32 13.18
C GLN A 460 25.72 2.22 12.65
N THR A 461 25.88 2.30 11.32
CA THR A 461 27.07 2.91 10.69
C THR A 461 26.82 4.28 10.07
N LYS A 462 25.58 4.57 9.66
CA LYS A 462 25.14 5.82 9.01
C LYS A 462 23.91 6.42 9.74
N ARG A 463 23.85 6.30 11.07
CA ARG A 463 22.69 6.67 11.89
C ARG A 463 22.15 8.08 11.62
N SER A 464 23.03 9.09 11.61
CA SER A 464 22.61 10.48 11.38
C SER A 464 21.99 10.69 10.00
N TYR A 465 22.49 9.99 8.98
CA TYR A 465 21.90 10.02 7.64
C TYR A 465 20.51 9.36 7.65
N MET A 466 20.40 8.15 8.23
CA MET A 466 19.14 7.43 8.31
C MET A 466 18.06 8.21 9.06
N ASP A 467 18.43 8.81 10.20
CA ASP A 467 17.53 9.68 10.97
C ASP A 467 17.09 10.89 10.12
N GLY A 468 18.02 11.53 9.40
CA GLY A 468 17.70 12.65 8.50
C GLY A 468 16.73 12.27 7.38
N GLU A 469 16.89 11.09 6.77
CA GLU A 469 15.98 10.60 5.74
C GLU A 469 14.60 10.23 6.30
N LEU A 470 14.55 9.58 7.46
CA LEU A 470 13.28 9.29 8.16
C LEU A 470 12.55 10.57 8.56
N GLN A 471 13.27 11.62 8.93
CA GLN A 471 12.68 12.89 9.31
C GLN A 471 12.05 13.61 8.10
N LYS A 472 12.68 13.51 6.92
CA LYS A 472 12.07 13.95 5.66
C LYS A 472 10.79 13.18 5.33
N ILE A 473 10.80 11.86 5.48
CA ILE A 473 9.61 11.01 5.25
C ILE A 473 8.51 11.34 6.26
N TRP A 474 8.86 11.52 7.54
CA TRP A 474 7.92 11.94 8.57
C TRP A 474 7.24 13.26 8.18
N GLY A 475 7.99 14.22 7.63
CA GLY A 475 7.47 15.50 7.12
C GLY A 475 6.44 15.41 5.99
N TRP A 476 6.15 14.22 5.43
CA TRP A 476 5.08 14.04 4.43
C TRP A 476 3.68 14.03 5.03
N GLY A 477 3.55 13.83 6.34
CA GLY A 477 2.27 13.79 7.04
C GLY A 477 1.65 15.18 7.23
N ASP A 478 0.36 15.32 6.94
CA ASP A 478 -0.38 16.58 7.16
C ASP A 478 -0.44 16.99 8.65
N GLU A 479 -0.31 16.03 9.57
CA GLU A 479 -0.29 16.24 11.03
C GLU A 479 0.91 17.07 11.53
N ASN A 480 1.92 17.30 10.68
CA ASN A 480 3.15 18.03 11.04
C ASN A 480 3.20 19.46 10.48
N LYS A 481 2.09 19.99 9.94
CA LYS A 481 2.04 21.39 9.46
C LYS A 481 1.94 22.40 10.61
N ASP A 482 1.65 21.94 11.82
CA ASP A 482 1.44 22.75 13.03
C ASP A 482 2.30 22.32 14.25
N GLU A 483 3.24 21.38 14.10
CA GLU A 483 4.30 21.06 15.10
C GLU A 483 5.65 21.66 14.65
#